data_AF-A0A9X8GSB8-F1
#
_entry.id   AF-A0A9X8GSB8-F1
#
_cell.length_a   1.000
_cell.length_b   1.000
_cell.length_c   1.000
_cell.angle_alpha   90.00
_cell.angle_beta   90.00
_cell.angle_gamma   90.00
#
_symmetry.space_group_name_H-M   'P 1'
#
loop_
_entity.id
_entity.type
_entity.pdbx_description
1 polymer ?
#
loop_
_entity_poly.entity_id
_entity_poly.type
_entity_poly.pdbx_seq_one_letter_code
_entity_poly.pdbx_strand_id
1 'polypeptide(L)'
;MSSSPTFNSIATILETDFRVARTNIAPATALSDLGLDSLALMEFVFAVEDAFHLRIPEDRLDPREAGITLQRLCEVIDAENEAATHAEPVGAPA
;
A
#
# COMPACT_ATOMS: atom_id res chain seq x y z
N MET A 1 -19.77 -2.63 -4.76
CA MET A 1 -18.51 -2.32 -5.48
C MET A 1 -17.78 -1.31 -4.62
N SER A 2 -17.18 -1.79 -3.53
CA SER A 2 -16.60 -0.92 -2.51
C SER A 2 -15.22 -0.49 -2.98
N SER A 3 -15.12 0.69 -3.58
CA SER A 3 -13.84 1.39 -3.68
C SER A 3 -13.37 1.67 -2.25
N SER A 4 -12.54 0.78 -1.71
CA SER A 4 -11.89 1.03 -0.43
C SER A 4 -11.10 2.35 -0.57
N PRO A 5 -11.23 3.29 0.39
CA PRO A 5 -10.52 4.58 0.35
C PRO A 5 -9.02 4.37 0.16
N THR A 6 -8.47 3.32 0.77
CA THR A 6 -7.08 2.88 0.65
C THR A 6 -6.67 2.67 -0.81
N PHE A 7 -7.47 1.94 -1.58
CA PHE A 7 -7.20 1.70 -3.01
C PHE A 7 -7.22 3.01 -3.82
N ASN A 8 -8.14 3.93 -3.49
CA ASN A 8 -8.24 5.20 -4.22
C ASN A 8 -6.98 6.06 -4.04
N SER A 9 -6.46 6.14 -2.81
CA SER A 9 -5.20 6.82 -2.52
C SER A 9 -4.03 6.19 -3.25
N ILE A 10 -3.88 4.86 -3.17
CA ILE A 10 -2.81 4.12 -3.87
C ILE A 10 -2.89 4.36 -5.39
N ALA A 11 -4.09 4.26 -5.96
CA ALA A 11 -4.30 4.48 -7.38
C ALA A 11 -3.96 5.93 -7.80
N THR A 12 -4.20 6.90 -6.92
CA THR A 12 -3.84 8.31 -7.15
C THR A 12 -2.33 8.52 -7.13
N ILE A 13 -1.62 7.87 -6.19
CA ILE A 13 -0.15 7.89 -6.11
C ILE A 13 0.45 7.27 -7.39
N LEU A 14 -0.05 6.10 -7.80
CA LEU A 14 0.40 5.44 -9.02
C LEU A 14 0.18 6.29 -10.27
N GLU A 15 -0.96 6.97 -10.38
CA GLU A 15 -1.27 7.81 -11.53
C GLU A 15 -0.45 9.11 -11.55
N THR A 16 -0.27 9.74 -10.39
CA THR A 16 0.33 11.08 -10.28
C THR A 16 1.86 11.02 -10.24
N ASP A 17 2.39 10.19 -9.35
CA ASP A 17 3.84 10.07 -9.10
C ASP A 17 4.48 9.11 -10.11
N PHE A 18 3.88 7.94 -10.28
CA PHE A 18 4.45 6.88 -11.12
C PHE A 18 3.95 6.88 -12.56
N ARG A 19 3.01 7.78 -12.92
CA ARG A 19 2.43 7.94 -14.27
C ARG A 19 1.83 6.64 -14.83
N VAL A 20 1.34 5.78 -13.95
CA VAL A 20 0.67 4.53 -14.34
C VAL A 20 -0.73 4.84 -14.86
N ALA A 21 -1.09 4.24 -15.99
CA ALA A 21 -2.42 4.44 -16.56
C ALA A 21 -3.50 3.80 -15.67
N ARG A 22 -4.57 4.56 -15.37
CA ARG A 22 -5.73 4.10 -14.60
C ARG A 22 -6.30 2.76 -15.09
N THR A 23 -6.22 2.49 -16.39
CA THR A 23 -6.70 1.24 -16.99
C THR A 23 -5.90 0.01 -16.58
N ASN A 24 -4.65 0.17 -16.14
CA ASN A 24 -3.80 -0.91 -15.62
C ASN A 24 -3.94 -1.07 -14.11
N ILE A 25 -4.55 -0.08 -13.43
CA ILE A 25 -4.71 -0.08 -11.98
C ILE A 25 -5.99 -0.84 -11.62
N ALA A 26 -5.86 -2.13 -11.36
CA ALA A 26 -6.93 -2.98 -10.86
C ALA A 26 -6.50 -3.70 -9.57
N PRO A 27 -7.43 -4.02 -8.66
CA PRO A 27 -7.10 -4.75 -7.43
C PRO A 27 -6.42 -6.10 -7.70
N ALA A 28 -6.76 -6.77 -8.80
CA ALA A 28 -6.14 -8.01 -9.23
C ALA A 28 -4.78 -7.82 -9.95
N THR A 29 -4.40 -6.59 -10.31
CA THR A 29 -3.12 -6.32 -10.97
C THR A 29 -1.98 -6.55 -9.97
N ALA A 30 -0.97 -7.30 -10.40
CA ALA A 30 0.27 -7.49 -9.65
C ALA A 30 1.14 -6.24 -9.71
N LEU A 31 1.86 -5.92 -8.64
CA LEU A 31 2.79 -4.79 -8.61
C LEU A 31 3.85 -4.89 -9.71
N SER A 32 4.33 -6.11 -9.97
CA SER A 32 5.27 -6.39 -11.07
C SER A 32 4.67 -6.20 -12.46
N ASP A 33 3.34 -6.26 -12.61
CA ASP A 33 2.63 -6.09 -13.87
C ASP A 33 2.32 -4.61 -14.19
N LEU A 34 2.48 -3.72 -13.21
CA LEU A 34 2.34 -2.27 -13.40
C LEU A 34 3.44 -1.69 -14.31
N GLY A 35 4.49 -2.46 -14.60
CA GLY A 35 5.65 -2.01 -15.36
C GLY A 35 6.57 -1.08 -14.58
N LEU A 36 6.55 -1.17 -13.25
CA LEU A 36 7.43 -0.41 -12.37
C LEU A 36 8.79 -1.11 -12.26
N ASP A 37 9.86 -0.33 -12.38
CA ASP A 37 11.22 -0.79 -12.11
C ASP A 37 11.44 -1.12 -10.62
N SER A 38 12.49 -1.87 -10.30
CA SER A 38 12.83 -2.25 -8.91
C SER A 38 13.03 -1.04 -7.98
N LEU A 39 13.54 0.09 -8.51
CA LEU A 39 13.65 1.35 -7.76
C LEU A 39 12.28 1.99 -7.56
N ALA A 40 11.47 2.07 -8.62
CA ALA A 40 10.13 2.64 -8.58
C ALA A 40 9.20 1.86 -7.63
N LEU A 41 9.31 0.53 -7.58
CA LEU A 41 8.61 -0.30 -6.61
C LEU A 41 8.96 0.05 -5.16
N MET A 42 10.25 0.32 -4.89
CA MET A 42 10.69 0.73 -3.57
C MET A 42 10.17 2.13 -3.23
N GLU A 43 10.31 3.09 -4.14
CA GLU A 43 9.77 4.45 -3.99
C GLU A 43 8.24 4.44 -3.81
N PHE A 44 7.54 3.54 -4.50
CA PHE A 44 6.10 3.37 -4.39
C PHE A 44 5.68 2.90 -3.00
N VAL A 45 6.35 1.89 -2.44
CA VAL A 45 6.08 1.47 -1.06
C VAL A 45 6.33 2.60 -0.09
N PHE A 46 7.44 3.33 -0.23
CA PHE A 46 7.72 4.50 0.62
C PHE A 46 6.67 5.61 0.50
N ALA A 47 6.23 5.95 -0.71
CA ALA A 47 5.21 6.97 -0.94
C ALA A 47 3.85 6.57 -0.33
N VAL A 48 3.52 5.28 -0.40
CA VAL A 48 2.32 4.73 0.24
C VAL A 48 2.46 4.77 1.76
N GLU A 49 3.56 4.28 2.33
CA GLU A 49 3.84 4.37 3.77
C GLU A 49 3.73 5.81 4.31
N ASP A 50 4.31 6.78 3.60
CA ASP A 50 4.26 8.20 3.96
C ASP A 50 2.83 8.77 3.88
N ALA A 51 2.10 8.46 2.80
CA ALA A 51 0.72 8.92 2.60
C ALA A 51 -0.24 8.43 3.68
N PHE A 52 -0.02 7.22 4.21
CA PHE A 52 -0.82 6.63 5.29
C PHE A 52 -0.19 6.79 6.68
N HIS A 53 0.97 7.45 6.76
CA HIS A 53 1.71 7.68 8.00
C HIS A 53 1.99 6.40 8.81
N LEU A 54 2.26 5.30 8.12
CA LEU A 54 2.49 3.97 8.70
C LEU A 54 3.76 3.33 8.15
N ARG A 55 4.17 2.22 8.76
CA ARG A 55 5.30 1.42 8.28
C ARG A 55 4.85 0.02 7.93
N ILE A 56 5.05 -0.37 6.67
CA ILE A 56 4.76 -1.71 6.19
C ILE A 56 6.03 -2.54 6.33
N PRO A 57 6.09 -3.53 7.22
CA PRO A 57 7.25 -4.39 7.33
C PRO A 57 7.41 -5.26 6.07
N GLU A 58 8.66 -5.40 5.63
CA GLU A 58 9.06 -6.17 4.44
C GLU A 58 8.58 -7.64 4.51
N ASP A 59 8.48 -8.19 5.73
CA ASP A 59 7.97 -9.54 6.01
C ASP A 59 6.47 -9.71 5.65
N ARG A 60 5.69 -8.63 5.70
CA ARG A 60 4.26 -8.63 5.36
C ARG A 60 4.00 -8.34 3.89
N LEU A 61 4.83 -7.49 3.30
CA LEU A 61 4.69 -7.06 1.93
C LEU A 61 6.07 -6.77 1.33
N ASP A 62 6.54 -7.68 0.50
CA ASP A 62 7.73 -7.46 -0.30
C ASP A 62 7.32 -7.01 -1.71
N PRO A 63 7.61 -5.76 -2.13
CA PRO A 63 7.23 -5.29 -3.47
C PRO A 63 7.98 -6.01 -4.60
N ARG A 64 9.06 -6.74 -4.29
CA ARG A 64 9.83 -7.55 -5.24
C ARG A 64 9.29 -8.98 -5.35
N GLU A 65 8.42 -9.42 -4.45
CA GLU A 65 7.77 -10.72 -4.59
C GLU A 65 6.81 -10.73 -5.78
N ALA A 66 7.06 -11.68 -6.68
CA ALA A 66 6.20 -11.92 -7.83
C ALA A 66 4.85 -12.46 -7.34
N GLY A 67 3.79 -11.67 -7.49
CA GLY A 67 2.42 -12.06 -7.13
C GLY A 67 1.75 -11.17 -6.08
N ILE A 68 2.46 -10.18 -5.53
CA ILE A 68 1.81 -9.16 -4.70
C ILE A 68 0.91 -8.31 -5.58
N THR A 69 -0.38 -8.29 -5.27
CA THR A 69 -1.39 -7.51 -5.98
C THR A 69 -1.71 -6.20 -5.26
N LEU A 70 -2.28 -5.25 -6.00
CA LEU A 70 -2.78 -4.01 -5.40
C LEU A 70 -3.83 -4.27 -4.32
N GLN A 71 -4.67 -5.31 -4.48
CA GLN A 71 -5.59 -5.73 -3.44
C GLN A 71 -4.85 -6.13 -2.16
N ARG A 72 -3.80 -6.95 -2.29
CA ARG A 72 -3.04 -7.41 -1.12
C ARG A 72 -2.39 -6.24 -0.39
N LEU A 73 -1.84 -5.28 -1.13
CA LEU A 73 -1.30 -4.06 -0.55
C LEU A 73 -2.36 -3.28 0.22
N CYS A 74 -3.57 -3.12 -0.36
CA CYS A 74 -4.68 -2.47 0.32
C CYS A 74 -5.05 -3.19 1.62
N GLU A 75 -5.15 -4.52 1.61
CA GLU A 75 -5.48 -5.33 2.79
C GLU A 75 -4.48 -5.13 3.93
N VAL A 76 -3.18 -5.08 3.61
CA VAL A 76 -2.12 -4.86 4.60
C VAL A 76 -2.23 -3.46 5.21
N ILE A 77 -2.38 -2.43 4.37
CA ILE A 77 -2.50 -1.04 4.83
C ILE A 77 -3.75 -0.84 5.71
N ASP A 78 -4.88 -1.41 5.30
CA ASP A 78 -6.13 -1.34 6.06
C ASP A 78 -5.93 -1.96 7.45
N ALA A 79 -5.32 -3.15 7.50
CA ALA A 79 -5.04 -3.84 8.75
C ALA A 79 -4.09 -3.05 9.67
N GLU A 80 -3.02 -2.46 9.13
CA GLU A 80 -2.08 -1.63 9.91
C GLU A 80 -2.74 -0.34 10.41
N ASN A 81 -3.58 0.29 9.59
CA ASN A 81 -4.32 1.50 9.97
C ASN A 81 -5.35 1.23 11.08
N GLU A 82 -6.06 0.09 11.01
CA GLU A 82 -6.96 -0.32 12.08
C GLU A 82 -6.20 -0.70 13.36
N ALA A 83 -5.06 -1.38 13.24
CA ALA A 83 -4.21 -1.73 14.38
C ALA A 83 -3.62 -0.49 15.08
N ALA A 84 -3.19 0.52 14.31
CA ALA A 84 -2.71 1.79 14.85
C ALA A 84 -3.80 2.56 15.60
N THR A 85 -5.06 2.44 15.17
CA THR A 85 -6.21 3.11 15.80
C THR A 85 -6.65 2.41 17.11
N HIS A 86 -6.34 1.12 17.28
CA HIS A 86 -6.68 0.34 18.49
C HIS A 86 -5.50 0.15 19.47
N ALA A 87 -4.31 0.63 19.12
CA ALA A 87 -3.16 0.68 20.02
C ALA A 87 -3.32 1.83 21.03
N GLU A 88 -4.28 1.70 21.95
CA GLU A 88 -4.37 2.53 23.15
C GLU A 88 -3.05 2.43 23.95
N PRO A 89 -2.58 3.52 24.58
CA PRO A 89 -1.32 3.51 25.30
C PRO A 89 -1.47 2.64 26.55
N VAL A 90 -0.80 1.49 26.58
CA VAL A 90 -0.53 0.80 27.84
C VAL A 90 0.49 1.64 28.62
N GLY A 91 -0.02 2.61 29.37
CA GLY A 91 0.81 3.66 29.97
C GLY A 91 0.12 4.46 31.05
N ALA A 92 -0.60 3.81 31.97
CA ALA A 92 -0.79 4.32 33.33
C ALA A 92 -1.12 3.19 34.32
N PRO A 93 -0.13 2.70 35.07
CA PRO A 93 -0.38 2.22 36.41
C PRO A 93 0.31 3.13 37.45
N ALA A 94 -0.53 3.64 38.36
CA ALA A 94 -0.27 4.25 39.68
C ALA A 94 0.25 5.69 39.73
#